data_AF-A0AAV9P0X1-F1
#
_entry.id   AF-A0AAV9P0X1-F1
#
_cell.length_a   1.000
_cell.length_b   1.000
_cell.length_c   1.000
_cell.angle_alpha   90.00
_cell.angle_beta   90.00
_cell.angle_gamma   90.00
#
_symmetry.space_group_name_H-M   'P 1'
#
loop_
_entity.id
_entity.type
_entity.pdbx_description
1 polymer ?
#
loop_
_entity_poly.entity_id
_entity_poly.type
_entity_poly.pdbx_seq_one_letter_code
_entity_poly.pdbx_strand_id
1 'polypeptide(L)'
;MPSTDGGFMQHPQNAIIIDNGVNCVACRSYHPVGSCPLKLAGVETCNLCGMAHFGSARVCPHIQSETQVRQMLEALKHSNEPEHIIYAAKKYLKGLKGSLVQIKKQKEARSFAAREVQMGAQYQRARGPLLGGVGWD
;
A
#
# COMPACT_ATOMS: atom_id res chain seq x y z
N MET A 1 -47.63 9.08 49.24
CA MET A 1 -47.39 7.70 48.76
C MET A 1 -46.58 7.79 47.48
N PRO A 2 -45.28 7.45 47.46
CA PRO A 2 -44.53 7.36 46.22
C PRO A 2 -44.70 5.96 45.63
N SER A 3 -45.37 5.85 44.49
CA SER A 3 -45.43 4.61 43.72
C SER A 3 -44.09 4.38 43.03
N THR A 4 -43.34 3.43 43.58
CA THR A 4 -42.25 2.72 42.95
C THR A 4 -42.81 1.84 41.85
N ASP A 5 -42.42 2.04 40.59
CA ASP A 5 -42.44 0.99 39.56
C ASP A 5 -41.38 1.31 38.51
N GLY A 6 -40.12 1.05 38.89
CA GLY A 6 -38.99 1.00 37.98
C GLY A 6 -39.10 -0.25 37.10
N GLY A 7 -39.75 -0.11 35.94
CA GLY A 7 -39.80 -1.11 34.90
C GLY A 7 -38.42 -1.27 34.24
N PHE A 8 -37.57 -2.10 34.83
CA PHE A 8 -36.30 -2.53 34.27
C PHE A 8 -36.57 -3.42 33.04
N MET A 9 -36.42 -2.87 31.83
CA MET A 9 -36.49 -3.63 30.57
C MET A 9 -35.34 -4.65 30.54
N GLN A 10 -35.61 -5.91 30.88
CA GLN A 10 -34.72 -7.02 30.56
C GLN A 10 -34.98 -7.44 29.11
N HIS A 11 -34.12 -6.98 28.20
CA HIS A 11 -33.92 -7.66 26.92
C HIS A 11 -33.21 -9.00 27.20
N PRO A 12 -33.84 -10.16 26.95
CA PRO A 12 -33.10 -11.40 26.90
C PRO A 12 -32.18 -11.35 25.69
N GLN A 13 -30.89 -11.27 25.98
CA GLN A 13 -29.80 -11.37 25.04
C GLN A 13 -29.90 -12.77 24.42
N ASN A 14 -30.35 -12.84 23.17
CA ASN A 14 -30.39 -14.07 22.39
C ASN A 14 -28.93 -14.47 22.10
N ALA A 15 -28.27 -15.06 23.10
CA ALA A 15 -26.94 -15.60 22.97
C ALA A 15 -27.05 -16.84 22.09
N ILE A 16 -26.79 -16.66 20.80
CA ILE A 16 -26.57 -17.77 19.88
C ILE A 16 -25.37 -18.54 20.45
N ILE A 17 -25.63 -19.69 21.08
CA ILE A 17 -24.58 -20.61 21.49
C ILE A 17 -24.00 -21.19 20.20
N ILE A 18 -22.80 -20.76 19.86
CA ILE A 18 -22.08 -21.25 18.69
C ILE A 18 -21.32 -22.51 19.13
N ASP A 19 -21.99 -23.66 19.05
CA ASP A 19 -21.33 -24.95 19.27
C ASP A 19 -20.23 -25.14 18.20
N ASN A 20 -18.98 -25.32 18.64
CA ASN A 20 -17.76 -25.42 17.81
C ASN A 20 -17.27 -24.11 17.14
N GLY A 21 -17.43 -22.96 17.79
CA GLY A 21 -16.77 -21.72 17.35
C GLY A 21 -15.27 -21.67 17.66
N VAL A 22 -14.55 -20.78 16.95
CA VAL A 22 -13.12 -20.50 17.14
C VAL A 22 -12.90 -19.01 17.42
N ASN A 23 -11.94 -18.69 18.30
CA ASN A 23 -11.43 -17.33 18.43
C ASN A 23 -10.53 -17.00 17.24
N CYS A 24 -11.07 -16.29 16.25
CA CYS A 24 -10.37 -16.05 15.00
C CYS A 24 -9.26 -15.01 15.16
N VAL A 25 -8.03 -15.35 14.75
CA VAL A 25 -6.88 -14.43 14.77
C VAL A 25 -7.01 -13.29 13.75
N ALA A 26 -7.80 -13.47 12.68
CA ALA A 26 -7.96 -12.47 11.63
C ALA A 26 -8.91 -11.35 12.06
N CYS A 27 -10.15 -11.70 12.45
CA CYS A 27 -11.16 -10.70 12.83
C CYS A 27 -11.23 -10.44 14.34
N ARG A 28 -10.50 -11.22 15.16
CA ARG A 28 -10.48 -11.12 16.63
C ARG A 28 -11.86 -11.30 17.28
N SER A 29 -12.72 -12.11 16.67
CA SER A 29 -14.06 -12.44 17.18
C SER A 29 -14.27 -13.95 17.22
N TYR A 30 -15.15 -14.41 18.12
CA TYR A 30 -15.57 -15.81 18.20
C TYR A 30 -16.68 -16.09 17.18
N HIS A 31 -16.47 -17.07 16.29
CA HIS A 31 -17.45 -17.45 15.27
C HIS A 31 -17.19 -18.89 14.76
N PRO A 32 -18.13 -19.54 14.03
CA PRO A 32 -17.90 -20.88 13.45
C PRO A 32 -16.71 -20.88 12.48
N VAL A 33 -16.04 -22.03 12.36
CA VAL A 33 -14.99 -22.22 11.35
C VAL A 33 -15.58 -21.99 9.95
N GLY A 34 -14.87 -21.22 9.12
CA GLY A 34 -15.33 -20.87 7.77
C GLY A 34 -16.23 -19.64 7.67
N SER A 35 -16.84 -19.19 8.77
CA SER A 35 -17.78 -18.06 8.81
C SER A 35 -17.16 -16.74 9.28
N CYS A 36 -15.86 -16.54 9.02
CA CYS A 36 -15.18 -15.30 9.40
C CYS A 36 -15.83 -14.11 8.66
N PRO A 37 -16.29 -13.06 9.37
CA PRO A 37 -16.89 -11.90 8.72
C PRO A 37 -15.98 -11.26 7.68
N LEU A 38 -14.66 -11.24 7.93
CA LEU A 38 -13.67 -10.72 6.98
C LEU A 38 -13.53 -11.58 5.72
N LYS A 39 -13.77 -12.91 5.82
CA LYS A 39 -13.77 -13.80 4.67
C LYS A 39 -15.05 -13.64 3.86
N LEU A 40 -16.20 -13.55 4.54
CA LEU A 40 -17.51 -13.41 3.92
C LEU A 40 -17.72 -12.04 3.28
N ALA A 41 -17.13 -10.99 3.84
CA ALA A 41 -17.15 -9.63 3.27
C ALA A 41 -16.51 -9.56 1.88
N GLY A 42 -15.71 -10.56 1.50
CA GLY A 42 -15.02 -10.58 0.22
C GLY A 42 -13.85 -9.59 0.18
N VAL A 43 -13.44 -9.25 -1.04
CA VAL A 43 -12.31 -8.34 -1.26
C VAL A 43 -12.78 -7.10 -2.01
N GLU A 44 -12.37 -5.93 -1.52
CA GLU A 44 -12.61 -4.68 -2.23
C GLU A 44 -11.58 -4.54 -3.36
N THR A 45 -12.09 -4.28 -4.56
CA THR A 45 -11.27 -3.99 -5.74
C THR A 45 -11.12 -2.49 -5.92
N CYS A 46 -9.92 -2.03 -6.28
CA CYS A 46 -9.69 -0.62 -6.55
C CYS A 46 -10.39 -0.20 -7.86
N ASN A 47 -11.21 0.86 -7.79
CA ASN A 47 -11.92 1.42 -8.95
C ASN A 47 -11.00 2.02 -10.03
N LEU A 48 -9.70 2.16 -9.77
CA LEU A 48 -8.74 2.59 -10.79
C LEU A 48 -8.18 1.41 -11.58
N CYS A 49 -7.67 0.39 -10.90
CA CYS A 49 -6.89 -0.69 -11.52
C CYS A 49 -7.58 -2.06 -11.55
N GLY A 50 -8.75 -2.20 -10.92
CA GLY A 50 -9.52 -3.44 -10.86
C GLY A 50 -8.95 -4.53 -9.94
N MET A 51 -7.77 -4.31 -9.33
CA MET A 51 -7.13 -5.28 -8.46
C MET A 51 -7.37 -4.96 -6.98
N ALA A 52 -7.38 -6.02 -6.16
CA ALA A 52 -7.38 -5.91 -4.72
C ALA A 52 -6.02 -5.44 -4.20
N HIS A 53 -5.99 -4.33 -3.49
CA HIS A 53 -4.80 -3.84 -2.80
C HIS A 53 -5.17 -2.95 -1.61
N PHE A 54 -4.24 -2.75 -0.68
CA PHE A 54 -4.48 -1.87 0.47
C PHE A 54 -4.55 -0.39 0.07
N GLY A 55 -5.49 0.37 0.63
CA GLY A 55 -5.66 1.80 0.35
C GLY A 55 -4.59 2.72 0.95
N SER A 56 -3.82 2.24 1.94
CA SER A 56 -2.95 3.09 2.76
C SER A 56 -1.56 3.37 2.17
N ALA A 57 -0.99 2.46 1.37
CA ALA A 57 0.43 2.51 0.97
C ALA A 57 0.69 2.97 -0.48
N ARG A 58 -0.28 3.62 -1.13
CA ARG A 58 -0.22 4.01 -2.55
C ARG A 58 0.23 2.86 -3.49
N VAL A 59 -0.22 1.64 -3.24
CA VAL A 59 0.24 0.45 -3.96
C VAL A 59 -0.43 0.25 -5.32
N CYS A 60 -1.43 1.06 -5.68
CA CYS A 60 -2.08 0.97 -6.97
C CYS A 60 -1.06 1.23 -8.11
N PRO A 61 -0.97 0.37 -9.13
CA PRO A 61 -0.03 0.57 -10.23
C PRO A 61 -0.29 1.86 -11.01
N HIS A 62 -1.55 2.33 -11.06
CA HIS A 62 -1.89 3.58 -11.73
C HIS A 62 -1.35 4.81 -10.99
N ILE A 63 -1.36 4.83 -9.65
CA ILE A 63 -0.80 5.95 -8.88
C ILE A 63 0.73 5.86 -8.74
N GLN A 64 1.34 4.73 -9.10
CA GLN A 64 2.79 4.57 -9.20
C GLN A 64 3.34 4.99 -10.59
N SER A 65 2.48 5.21 -11.58
CA SER A 65 2.87 5.57 -12.95
C SER A 65 2.72 7.07 -13.19
N GLU A 66 3.84 7.74 -13.46
CA GLU A 66 3.86 9.18 -13.75
C GLU A 66 3.01 9.54 -14.99
N THR A 67 3.02 8.68 -16.01
CA THR A 67 2.21 8.84 -17.22
C THR A 67 0.73 8.71 -16.91
N GLN A 68 0.35 7.70 -16.13
CA GLN A 68 -1.04 7.51 -15.75
C GLN A 68 -1.56 8.67 -14.89
N VAL A 69 -0.74 9.15 -13.94
CA VAL A 69 -1.10 10.31 -13.11
C VAL A 69 -1.33 11.57 -13.97
N ARG A 70 -0.56 11.76 -15.06
CA ARG A 70 -0.83 12.84 -16.02
C ARG A 70 -2.19 12.67 -16.71
N GLN A 71 -2.52 11.46 -17.14
CA GLN A 71 -3.82 11.18 -17.76
C GLN A 71 -4.98 11.39 -16.78
N MET A 72 -4.81 11.02 -15.51
CA MET A 72 -5.81 11.28 -14.48
C MET A 72 -6.02 12.78 -14.25
N LEU A 73 -4.95 13.58 -14.24
CA LEU A 73 -5.05 15.04 -14.17
C LEU A 73 -5.80 15.64 -15.37
N GLU A 74 -5.63 15.04 -16.55
CA GLU A 74 -6.37 15.43 -17.76
C GLU A 74 -7.85 15.07 -17.67
N ALA A 75 -8.17 13.86 -17.20
CA ALA A 75 -9.54 13.41 -16.99
C ALA A 75 -10.30 14.33 -16.02
N LEU A 76 -9.65 14.81 -14.95
CA LEU A 76 -10.24 15.75 -13.99
C LEU A 76 -10.59 17.14 -14.57
N LYS A 77 -10.22 17.46 -15.81
CA LYS A 77 -10.72 18.67 -16.49
C LYS A 77 -12.14 18.50 -17.02
N HIS A 78 -12.56 17.26 -17.23
CA HIS A 78 -13.83 16.90 -17.84
C HIS A 78 -14.77 16.20 -16.84
N SER A 79 -14.42 16.18 -15.54
CA SER A 79 -15.27 15.63 -14.49
C SER A 79 -16.44 16.57 -14.18
N ASN A 80 -17.63 15.99 -13.99
CA ASN A 80 -18.84 16.71 -13.56
C ASN A 80 -19.06 16.64 -12.03
N GLU A 81 -18.03 16.26 -11.27
CA GLU A 81 -18.07 16.22 -9.81
C GLU A 81 -18.03 17.63 -9.19
N PRO A 82 -18.42 17.79 -7.92
CA PRO A 82 -18.32 19.07 -7.22
C PRO A 82 -16.89 19.64 -7.23
N GLU A 83 -16.77 20.96 -7.39
CA GLU A 83 -15.49 21.63 -7.58
C GLU A 83 -14.48 21.35 -6.45
N HIS A 84 -14.94 21.31 -5.20
CA HIS A 84 -14.09 21.03 -4.05
C HIS A 84 -13.45 19.63 -4.09
N ILE A 85 -14.16 18.63 -4.65
CA ILE A 85 -13.65 17.27 -4.85
C ILE A 85 -12.59 17.26 -5.95
N ILE A 86 -12.89 17.92 -7.08
CA ILE A 86 -11.95 18.04 -8.21
C ILE A 86 -10.67 18.77 -7.75
N TYR A 87 -10.80 19.83 -6.97
CA TYR A 87 -9.67 20.57 -6.41
C TYR A 87 -8.80 19.68 -5.51
N ALA A 88 -9.41 18.96 -4.56
CA ALA A 88 -8.70 18.05 -3.67
C ALA A 88 -7.95 16.96 -4.46
N ALA A 89 -8.61 16.36 -5.45
CA ALA A 89 -8.03 15.35 -6.32
C ALA A 89 -6.85 15.91 -7.14
N LYS A 90 -7.01 17.08 -7.78
CA LYS A 90 -5.94 17.75 -8.52
C LYS A 90 -4.73 18.07 -7.62
N LYS A 91 -4.98 18.58 -6.40
CA LYS A 91 -3.91 18.88 -5.43
C LYS A 91 -3.13 17.62 -5.08
N TYR A 92 -3.84 16.53 -4.77
CA TYR A 92 -3.22 15.24 -4.47
C TYR A 92 -2.38 14.72 -5.65
N LEU A 93 -2.95 14.64 -6.85
CA LEU A 93 -2.27 14.09 -8.03
C LEU A 93 -1.07 14.93 -8.46
N LYS A 94 -1.12 16.27 -8.32
CA LYS A 94 0.04 17.14 -8.57
C LYS A 94 1.19 16.85 -7.60
N GLY A 95 0.90 16.71 -6.31
CA GLY A 95 1.89 16.34 -5.30
C GLY A 95 2.48 14.96 -5.54
N LEU A 96 1.62 13.99 -5.89
CA LEU A 96 2.03 12.63 -6.24
C LEU A 96 2.96 12.62 -7.46
N LYS A 97 2.61 13.33 -8.54
CA LYS A 97 3.46 13.45 -9.73
C LYS A 97 4.85 13.98 -9.38
N GLY A 98 4.92 15.02 -8.55
CA GLY A 98 6.19 15.58 -8.07
C GLY A 98 7.04 14.55 -7.32
N SER A 99 6.41 13.80 -6.41
CA SER A 99 7.07 12.73 -5.65
C SER A 99 7.60 11.62 -6.57
N LEU A 100 6.81 11.17 -7.57
CA LEU A 100 7.26 10.16 -8.53
C LEU A 100 8.48 10.62 -9.34
N VAL A 101 8.47 11.85 -9.84
CA VAL A 101 9.61 12.43 -10.56
C VAL A 101 10.85 12.50 -9.68
N GLN A 102 10.69 12.92 -8.41
CA GLN A 102 11.80 12.99 -7.46
C GLN A 102 12.39 11.60 -7.17
N ILE A 103 11.54 10.60 -6.93
CA ILE A 103 11.97 9.21 -6.71
C ILE A 103 12.72 8.68 -7.93
N LYS A 104 12.20 8.93 -9.15
CA LYS A 104 12.85 8.53 -10.40
C LYS A 104 14.25 9.15 -10.53
N LYS A 105 14.38 10.46 -10.34
CA LYS A 105 15.68 11.17 -10.37
C LYS A 105 16.66 10.63 -9.34
N GLN A 106 16.20 10.39 -8.11
CA GLN A 106 17.05 9.81 -7.05
C GLN A 106 17.53 8.41 -7.40
N LYS A 107 16.65 7.58 -7.98
CA LYS A 107 17.00 6.22 -8.43
C LYS A 107 18.05 6.26 -9.54
N GLU A 108 17.88 7.16 -10.52
CA GLU A 108 18.83 7.35 -11.62
C GLU A 108 20.19 7.82 -11.09
N ALA A 109 20.23 8.85 -10.24
CA ALA A 109 21.46 9.36 -9.61
C ALA A 109 22.17 8.26 -8.80
N ARG A 110 21.43 7.49 -7.99
CA ARG A 110 21.99 6.38 -7.22
C ARG A 110 22.53 5.27 -8.13
N SER A 111 21.85 4.97 -9.24
CA SER A 111 22.30 3.96 -10.19
C SER A 111 23.57 4.38 -10.93
N PHE A 112 23.69 5.67 -11.27
CA PHE A 112 24.89 6.23 -11.89
C PHE A 112 26.08 6.15 -10.93
N ALA A 113 25.92 6.66 -9.70
CA ALA A 113 26.97 6.58 -8.67
C ALA A 113 27.41 5.13 -8.39
N ALA A 114 26.45 4.18 -8.33
CA ALA A 114 26.77 2.78 -8.13
C ALA A 114 27.61 2.19 -9.29
N ARG A 115 27.32 2.58 -10.54
CA ARG A 115 28.10 2.17 -11.72
C ARG A 115 29.51 2.74 -11.70
N GLU A 116 29.68 4.01 -11.31
CA GLU A 116 31.00 4.63 -11.19
C GLU A 116 31.86 3.93 -10.12
N VAL A 117 31.28 3.66 -8.94
CA VAL A 117 31.97 2.90 -7.87
C VAL A 117 32.37 1.51 -8.37
N GLN A 118 31.47 0.81 -9.05
CA GLN A 118 31.73 -0.53 -9.57
C GLN A 118 32.85 -0.52 -10.63
N MET A 119 32.88 0.47 -11.51
CA MET A 119 33.93 0.60 -12.53
C MET A 119 35.29 0.97 -11.90
N GLY A 120 35.30 1.85 -10.91
CA GLY A 120 36.51 2.20 -10.14
C GLY A 120 37.09 0.99 -9.39
N ALA A 121 36.23 0.19 -8.74
CA ALA A 121 36.65 -1.05 -8.09
C ALA A 121 37.19 -2.09 -9.09
N GLN A 122 36.57 -2.21 -10.27
CA GLN A 122 37.07 -3.09 -11.33
C GLN A 122 38.45 -2.65 -11.84
N TYR A 123 38.64 -1.34 -12.05
CA TYR A 123 39.93 -0.78 -12.45
C TYR A 123 41.02 -1.01 -11.41
N GLN A 124 40.73 -0.78 -10.12
CA GLN A 124 41.65 -1.06 -9.02
C GLN A 124 42.03 -2.54 -8.95
N ARG A 125 41.06 -3.45 -9.13
CA ARG A 125 41.32 -4.89 -9.18
C ARG A 125 42.21 -5.29 -10.35
N ALA A 126 42.01 -4.69 -11.53
CA ALA A 126 42.84 -4.94 -12.71
C ALA A 126 44.29 -4.40 -12.56
N ARG A 127 44.50 -3.39 -11.71
CA ARG A 127 45.83 -2.83 -11.38
C ARG A 127 46.48 -3.44 -10.14
N GLY A 128 45.87 -4.45 -9.52
CA GLY A 128 46.47 -5.15 -8.38
C GLY A 128 47.85 -5.70 -8.74
N PRO A 129 48.80 -5.76 -7.78
CA PRO A 129 50.19 -6.08 -8.10
C PRO A 129 50.30 -7.49 -8.68
N LEU A 130 51.07 -7.63 -9.76
CA LEU A 130 51.50 -8.90 -10.33
C LEU A 130 52.49 -9.58 -9.37
N LEU A 131 52.04 -9.99 -8.18
CA LEU A 131 52.85 -10.81 -7.28
C LEU A 131 52.76 -12.26 -7.75
N GLY A 132 53.67 -12.66 -8.64
CA GLY A 132 53.75 -14.05 -9.08
C GLY A 132 54.65 -14.28 -10.29
N GLY A 133 55.92 -13.91 -10.19
CA GLY A 133 56.91 -14.30 -11.20
C GLY A 133 58.31 -13.90 -10.80
N VAL A 134 59.02 -14.77 -10.07
CA VAL A 134 60.22 -15.50 -10.51
C VAL A 134 60.88 -16.17 -9.29
N GLY A 135 61.14 -17.48 -9.41
CA GLY A 135 61.96 -18.27 -8.49
C GLY A 135 62.28 -19.57 -9.20
N TRP A 136 63.38 -19.56 -9.97
CA TRP A 136 63.93 -20.73 -10.65
C TRP A 136 64.94 -21.37 -9.70
N ASP A 137 64.60 -22.54 -9.17
CA ASP A 137 65.53 -23.49 -8.54
C ASP A 137 65.29 -24.88 -9.15
#